data_AF-A0A5R2N6K2-F1
#
_entry.id   AF-A0A5R2N6K2-F1
#
_cell.length_a   1.000
_cell.length_b   1.000
_cell.length_c   1.000
_cell.angle_alpha   90.00
_cell.angle_beta   90.00
_cell.angle_gamma   90.00
#
_symmetry.space_group_name_H-M   'P 1'
#
loop_
_entity.id
_entity.type
_entity.pdbx_description
1 polymer ?
#
loop_
_entity_poly.entity_id
_entity_poly.type
_entity_poly.pdbx_seq_one_letter_code
_entity_poly.pdbx_strand_id
1 'polypeptide(L)'
;MVSLGKFDRAWGSNMIKLTRRTLLVGTSALMAAGTISFRALAASRTYHALLVACTEYPALPQRNWLIGPKNDAALVHEYLPKNVPD
;
A
#
# COMPACT_ATOMS: atom_id res chain seq x y z
N MET A 1 26.04 25.72 49.16
CA MET A 1 25.75 24.31 48.85
C MET A 1 24.28 24.07 49.19
N VAL A 2 23.39 24.20 48.21
CA VAL A 2 21.94 24.06 48.40
C VAL A 2 21.60 22.57 48.28
N SER A 3 21.24 21.93 49.40
CA SER A 3 20.66 20.59 49.39
C SER A 3 19.23 20.69 48.89
N LEU A 4 19.02 20.29 47.64
CA LEU A 4 17.70 20.30 46.99
C LEU A 4 16.86 19.19 47.61
N GLY A 5 15.90 19.59 48.47
CA GLY A 5 14.99 18.70 49.17
C GLY A 5 14.26 17.75 48.22
N LYS A 6 14.27 16.48 48.60
CA LYS A 6 13.55 15.39 47.94
C LYS A 6 12.05 15.62 48.12
N PHE A 7 11.37 16.01 47.04
CA PHE A 7 9.91 16.17 47.01
C PHE A 7 9.24 14.82 46.78
N ASP A 8 9.04 14.05 47.85
CA ASP A 8 8.15 12.89 47.84
C ASP A 8 6.87 13.25 48.61
N ARG A 9 5.91 13.88 47.93
CA ARG A 9 4.54 14.06 48.43
C ARG A 9 3.66 13.00 47.76
N ALA A 10 3.50 11.86 48.42
CA ALA A 10 2.58 10.82 47.99
C ALA A 10 1.15 11.18 48.42
N TRP A 11 0.30 11.49 47.45
CA TRP A 11 -1.15 11.41 47.62
C TRP A 11 -1.72 10.54 46.51
N GLY A 12 -2.58 9.60 46.90
CA GLY A 12 -3.02 8.49 46.07
C GLY A 12 -3.65 8.92 44.76
N SER A 13 -2.93 8.65 43.68
CA SER A 13 -3.46 8.33 42.37
C SER A 13 -2.45 7.35 41.80
N ASN A 14 -2.89 6.26 41.16
CA ASN A 14 -1.98 5.26 40.57
C ASN A 14 -1.09 5.94 39.52
N MET A 15 0.02 6.50 39.97
CA MET A 15 0.93 7.30 39.16
C MET A 15 1.73 6.32 38.33
N ILE A 16 1.32 6.15 37.08
CA ILE A 16 2.12 5.45 36.07
C ILE A 16 3.46 6.19 35.99
N LYS A 17 4.53 5.57 36.50
CA LYS A 17 5.87 6.14 36.48
C LYS A 17 6.42 6.05 35.06
N LEU A 18 6.13 7.07 34.24
CA LEU A 18 6.67 7.19 32.89
C LEU A 18 8.17 7.51 33.00
N THR A 19 9.00 6.49 32.84
CA THR A 19 10.45 6.63 32.83
C THR A 19 10.89 6.83 31.37
N ARG A 20 11.95 7.62 31.12
CA ARG A 20 12.48 7.78 29.74
C ARG A 20 12.69 6.44 29.03
N ARG A 21 13.09 5.42 29.78
CA ARG A 21 13.26 4.04 29.29
C ARG A 21 11.95 3.38 28.88
N THR A 22 10.86 3.53 29.65
CA THR A 22 9.55 2.96 29.27
C THR A 22 8.91 3.71 28.10
N LEU A 23 9.16 5.01 27.97
CA LEU A 23 8.77 5.77 26.78
C LEU A 23 9.52 5.28 25.54
N LEU A 24 10.86 5.18 25.60
CA LEU A 24 11.68 4.71 24.47
C LEU A 24 11.33 3.28 24.02
N VAL A 25 11.07 2.38 24.97
CA VAL A 25 10.64 1.00 24.67
C VAL A 25 9.20 0.97 24.12
N GLY A 26 8.31 1.82 24.61
CA GLY A 26 6.96 1.95 24.07
C GLY A 26 6.95 2.50 22.64
N THR A 27 7.81 3.47 22.34
CA THR A 27 7.92 4.06 21.01
C THR A 27 8.52 3.09 19.99
N SER A 28 9.52 2.28 20.36
CA SER A 28 10.10 1.29 19.43
C SER A 28 9.13 0.16 19.10
N ALA A 29 8.34 -0.31 20.07
CA ALA A 29 7.31 -1.32 19.84
C ALA A 29 6.19 -0.83 18.90
N LEU A 30 5.77 0.44 19.03
CA LEU A 30 4.77 1.04 18.15
C LEU A 30 5.29 1.20 16.71
N MET A 31 6.58 1.55 16.54
CA MET A 31 7.21 1.62 15.22
C MET A 31 7.33 0.25 14.56
N ALA A 32 7.67 -0.80 15.32
CA ALA A 32 7.75 -2.16 14.79
C ALA A 32 6.37 -2.75 14.40
N ALA A 33 5.29 -2.36 15.10
CA ALA A 33 3.92 -2.74 14.74
C ALA A 33 3.34 -1.90 13.59
N GLY A 34 3.81 -0.67 13.40
CA GLY A 34 3.39 0.23 12.32
C GLY A 34 4.05 -0.04 10.96
N THR A 35 5.06 -0.90 10.90
CA THR A 35 5.78 -1.27 9.67
C THR A 35 5.16 -2.45 8.93
N ILE A 36 3.85 -2.70 9.07
CA ILE A 36 3.15 -3.55 8.09
C ILE A 36 3.21 -2.78 6.77
N SER A 37 4.21 -3.13 5.96
CA SER A 37 4.50 -2.45 4.71
C SER A 37 3.25 -2.50 3.85
N PHE A 38 2.70 -1.35 3.47
CA PHE A 38 1.60 -1.27 2.50
C PHE A 38 1.94 -2.02 1.20
N ARG A 39 3.23 -2.20 0.89
CA ARG A 39 3.72 -3.07 -0.20
C ARG A 39 3.41 -4.55 0.04
N ALA A 40 3.54 -5.07 1.26
CA ALA A 40 3.20 -6.45 1.58
C ALA A 40 1.68 -6.72 1.46
N LEU A 41 0.84 -5.72 1.76
CA LEU A 41 -0.60 -5.81 1.52
C LEU A 41 -0.97 -5.64 0.03
N ALA A 42 -0.17 -4.88 -0.73
CA ALA A 42 -0.35 -4.70 -2.18
C ALA A 42 0.13 -5.91 -3.01
N ALA A 43 1.09 -6.69 -2.50
CA ALA A 43 1.67 -7.86 -3.15
C ALA A 43 0.66 -9.01 -3.42
N SER A 44 -0.56 -8.94 -2.86
CA SER A 44 -1.63 -9.92 -3.09
C SER A 44 -2.78 -9.38 -3.96
N ARG A 45 -2.55 -8.34 -4.77
CA ARG A 45 -3.59 -7.81 -5.66
C ARG A 45 -3.76 -8.65 -6.91
N THR A 46 -4.98 -9.12 -7.16
CA THR A 46 -5.37 -9.69 -8.45
C THR A 46 -5.81 -8.56 -9.39
N TYR A 47 -5.10 -8.38 -10.50
CA TYR A 47 -5.46 -7.40 -11.53
C TYR A 47 -6.26 -8.09 -12.64
N HIS A 48 -7.39 -7.49 -13.02
CA HIS A 48 -8.25 -7.97 -14.11
C HIS A 48 -8.26 -6.97 -15.25
N ALA A 49 -8.12 -7.45 -16.48
CA ALA A 49 -8.22 -6.65 -17.70
C ALA A 49 -9.18 -7.33 -18.68
N LEU A 50 -10.03 -6.53 -19.34
CA LEU A 50 -10.89 -6.98 -20.43
C LEU A 50 -10.41 -6.32 -21.72
N LEU A 51 -9.99 -7.14 -22.68
CA LEU A 51 -9.53 -6.66 -24.00
C LEU A 51 -10.63 -6.94 -25.02
N VAL A 52 -11.04 -5.90 -25.75
CA VAL A 52 -12.05 -5.99 -26.81
C VAL A 52 -11.44 -5.45 -28.10
N ALA A 53 -11.30 -6.32 -29.09
CA ALA A 53 -10.82 -5.95 -30.43
C ALA A 53 -12.01 -5.95 -31.41
N CYS A 54 -12.47 -4.77 -31.79
CA CYS A 54 -13.49 -4.62 -32.83
C CYS A 54 -12.85 -4.65 -34.21
N THR A 55 -12.97 -5.75 -34.93
CA THR A 55 -12.44 -5.91 -36.31
C THR A 55 -13.49 -5.84 -37.40
N GLU A 56 -14.75 -6.09 -37.06
CA GLU A 56 -15.84 -6.18 -38.01
C GLU A 56 -16.97 -5.23 -37.61
N TYR A 57 -17.47 -4.47 -38.58
CA TYR A 57 -18.47 -3.43 -38.38
C TYR A 57 -19.60 -3.64 -39.41
N PRO A 58 -20.61 -4.47 -39.11
CA PRO A 58 -21.61 -4.89 -40.09
C PRO A 58 -22.47 -3.71 -40.62
N ALA A 59 -22.56 -2.62 -39.88
CA ALA A 59 -23.27 -1.40 -40.28
C ALA A 59 -22.39 -0.35 -40.99
N LEU A 60 -21.10 -0.64 -41.23
CA LEU A 60 -20.13 0.30 -41.78
C LEU A 60 -19.51 -0.26 -43.08
N PRO A 61 -19.33 0.54 -44.15
CA PRO A 61 -18.63 0.09 -45.34
C PRO A 61 -17.20 -0.39 -45.01
N GLN A 62 -16.78 -1.52 -45.59
CA GLN A 62 -15.53 -2.20 -45.25
C GLN A 62 -14.28 -1.33 -45.42
N ARG A 63 -14.28 -0.40 -46.38
CA ARG A 63 -13.19 0.57 -46.58
C ARG A 63 -12.91 1.46 -45.37
N ASN A 64 -13.89 1.61 -44.48
CA ASN A 64 -13.79 2.42 -43.27
C ASN A 64 -13.50 1.56 -42.02
N TRP A 65 -13.32 0.24 -42.18
CA TRP A 65 -13.03 -0.63 -41.05
C TRP A 65 -11.61 -0.36 -40.54
N LEU A 66 -11.48 -0.38 -39.22
CA LEU A 66 -10.19 -0.25 -38.57
C LEU A 66 -9.38 -1.54 -38.77
N ILE A 67 -8.22 -1.41 -39.38
CA ILE A 67 -7.22 -2.49 -39.52
C ILE A 67 -6.20 -2.27 -38.41
N GLY A 68 -6.01 -3.25 -37.52
CA GLY A 68 -5.11 -3.10 -36.36
C GLY A 68 -5.64 -3.64 -35.03
N PRO A 69 -6.92 -3.42 -34.66
CA PRO A 69 -7.39 -3.72 -33.30
C PRO A 69 -7.16 -5.17 -32.83
N LYS A 70 -7.17 -6.15 -33.73
CA LYS A 70 -6.85 -7.56 -33.40
C LYS A 70 -5.38 -7.78 -33.05
N ASN A 71 -4.47 -7.15 -33.77
CA ASN A 71 -3.04 -7.25 -33.50
C ASN A 71 -2.70 -6.50 -32.20
N ASP A 72 -3.29 -5.32 -32.01
CA ASP A 72 -3.06 -4.52 -30.80
C ASP A 72 -3.53 -5.26 -29.55
N ALA A 73 -4.71 -5.88 -29.59
CA ALA A 73 -5.19 -6.69 -28.48
C ALA A 73 -4.30 -7.89 -28.19
N ALA A 74 -3.73 -8.53 -29.21
CA ALA A 74 -2.76 -9.62 -29.02
C ALA A 74 -1.48 -9.13 -28.33
N LEU A 75 -0.92 -7.99 -28.79
CA LEU A 75 0.27 -7.39 -28.19
C LEU A 75 0.03 -6.98 -26.73
N VAL A 76 -1.11 -6.37 -26.43
CA VAL A 76 -1.47 -5.97 -25.05
C VAL A 76 -1.70 -7.19 -24.16
N HIS A 77 -2.38 -8.23 -24.67
CA HIS A 77 -2.56 -9.49 -23.95
C HIS A 77 -1.22 -10.13 -23.59
N GLU A 78 -0.22 -10.06 -24.46
CA GLU A 78 1.12 -10.57 -24.17
C GLU A 78 1.92 -9.68 -23.21
N TYR A 79 1.69 -8.38 -23.23
CA TYR A 79 2.41 -7.40 -22.42
C TYR A 79 1.96 -7.44 -20.95
N LEU A 80 0.64 -7.46 -20.69
CA LEU A 80 0.07 -7.31 -19.35
C LEU A 80 0.57 -8.36 -18.33
N PRO A 81 0.65 -9.67 -18.65
CA PRO A 81 1.16 -10.66 -17.71
C PRO A 81 2.65 -10.53 -17.41
N LYS A 82 3.43 -9.95 -18.33
CA LYS A 82 4.88 -9.77 -18.21
C LYS A 82 5.27 -8.51 -17.43
N ASN A 83 4.32 -7.58 -17.26
CA ASN A 83 4.57 -6.26 -16.68
C ASN A 83 3.57 -5.96 -15.55
N VAL A 84 3.18 -6.99 -14.79
CA VAL A 84 2.37 -6.80 -13.59
C VAL A 84 3.20 -6.04 -12.56
N PRO A 85 2.70 -4.93 -11.99
CA PRO A 85 3.44 -4.16 -10.99
C PRO A 85 3.61 -4.93 -9.67
N ASP A 86 4.81 -4.80 -9.08
CA ASP A 86 5.21 -5.37 -7.78
C ASP A 86 4.52 -4.72 -6.57
#